data_AF-A0A932A6B4-F1
#
_entry.id   AF-A0A932A6B4-F1
#
_cell.length_a   1.000
_cell.length_b   1.000
_cell.length_c   1.000
_cell.angle_alpha   90.00
_cell.angle_beta   90.00
_cell.angle_gamma   90.00
#
_symmetry.space_group_name_H-M   'P 1'
#
loop_
_entity.id
_entity.type
_entity.pdbx_description
1 polymer ?
#
loop_
_entity_poly.entity_id
_entity_poly.type
_entity_poly.pdbx_seq_one_letter_code
_entity_poly.pdbx_strand_id
1 'polypeptide(L)' 'MNMHKITFVLLIIGGLNWGLEAVGYGIGNYIPDWLALVIYVLVALSAIYEVFSHKGLCRSCAPQGGM' A
#
# COMPACT_ATOMS: atom_id res chain seq x y z
N MET A 1 -17.79 7.44 -5.35
CA MET A 1 -16.92 8.46 -4.71
C MET A 1 -16.62 8.21 -3.23
N ASN A 2 -17.56 7.69 -2.40
CA ASN A 2 -17.26 7.41 -0.98
C ASN A 2 -16.38 6.17 -0.76
N MET A 3 -16.66 5.05 -1.44
CA MET A 3 -15.89 3.81 -1.26
C MET A 3 -14.41 3.99 -1.60
N HIS A 4 -14.11 4.77 -2.64
CA HIS A 4 -12.74 5.01 -3.09
C HIS A 4 -11.81 5.56 -1.99
N LYS A 5 -12.26 6.58 -1.25
CA LYS A 5 -11.47 7.15 -0.15
C LYS A 5 -11.29 6.15 0.98
N ILE A 6 -12.35 5.42 1.33
CA ILE A 6 -12.32 4.42 2.41
C ILE A 6 -11.35 3.29 2.05
N THR A 7 -11.44 2.74 0.84
CA THR A 7 -10.54 1.69 0.36
C THR A 7 -9.10 2.17 0.25
N PHE A 8 -8.88 3.43 -0.13
CA PHE A 8 -7.54 4.02 -0.19
C PHE A 8 -6.90 4.16 1.20
N VAL A 9 -7.66 4.64 2.18
CA VAL A 9 -7.20 4.73 3.58
C VAL A 9 -6.89 3.33 4.13
N LEU A 10 -7.74 2.34 3.86
CA LEU A 10 -7.51 0.95 4.26
C LEU A 10 -6.25 0.35 3.61
N LEU A 11 -5.99 0.66 2.33
CA LEU A 11 -4.75 0.27 1.65
C LEU A 11 -3.54 0.82 2.39
N ILE A 12 -3.51 2.12 2.68
CA ILE A 12 -2.37 2.75 3.36
C ILE A 12 -2.12 2.13 4.73
N ILE A 13 -3.18 1.92 5.53
CA ILE A 13 -3.07 1.30 6.85
C ILE A 13 -2.51 -0.12 6.72
N GLY A 14 -3.03 -0.92 5.80
CA GLY A 14 -2.53 -2.28 5.56
C GLY A 14 -1.08 -2.28 5.09
N GLY A 15 -0.73 -1.49 4.09
CA GLY A 15 0.61 -1.47 3.51
C GLY A 15 1.69 -0.94 4.46
N LEU A 16 1.38 0.08 5.27
CA LEU A 16 2.29 0.55 6.31
C LEU A 16 2.39 -0.43 7.49
N ASN A 17 1.30 -1.10 7.87
CA ASN A 17 1.32 -2.17 8.88
C ASN A 17 2.24 -3.33 8.44
N TRP A 18 2.24 -3.67 7.15
CA TRP A 18 3.18 -4.66 6.61
C TRP A 18 4.65 -4.23 6.73
N GLY A 19 4.94 -2.93 6.75
CA GLY A 19 6.28 -2.42 7.07
C GLY A 19 6.66 -2.62 8.54
N LEU A 20 5.72 -2.40 9.46
CA LEU A 20 5.89 -2.71 10.89
C LEU A 20 6.09 -4.22 11.11
N GLU A 21 5.52 -5.03 10.23
CA GLU A 21 5.63 -6.48 10.25
C GLU A 21 7.05 -7.01 10.04
N ALA A 22 7.87 -6.26 9.29
CA ALA A 22 9.29 -6.56 9.15
C ALA A 22 10.06 -6.53 10.49
N VAL A 23 9.45 -5.95 11.54
CA VAL A 23 10.00 -5.86 12.90
C VAL A 23 9.51 -7.01 13.80
N GLY A 24 8.75 -7.99 13.26
CA GLY A 24 8.55 -9.29 13.88
C GLY A 24 7.18 -9.60 14.49
N TYR A 25 6.10 -8.95 14.03
CA TYR A 25 4.75 -9.12 14.59
C TYR A 25 3.75 -9.90 13.70
N GLY A 26 4.25 -10.74 12.77
CA GLY A 26 3.50 -11.01 11.54
C GLY A 26 3.29 -12.43 11.04
N ILE A 27 2.43 -12.51 10.01
CA ILE A 27 2.11 -13.76 9.28
C ILE A 27 3.32 -14.30 8.48
N GLY A 28 4.42 -13.56 8.41
CA GLY A 28 5.66 -13.94 7.72
C GLY A 28 6.27 -15.26 8.21
N ASN A 29 5.88 -15.70 9.41
CA ASN A 29 6.24 -16.99 10.01
C ASN A 29 5.87 -18.23 9.15
N TYR A 30 5.00 -18.08 8.14
CA TYR A 30 4.65 -19.18 7.22
C TYR A 30 5.54 -19.24 5.96
N ILE A 31 6.51 -18.34 5.80
CA ILE A 31 7.34 -18.16 4.61
C ILE A 31 8.81 -18.01 5.07
N PRO A 32 9.83 -18.41 4.28
CA PRO A 32 11.23 -18.17 4.64
C PRO A 32 11.51 -16.69 4.97
N ASP A 33 12.23 -16.43 6.06
CA ASP A 33 12.44 -15.08 6.64
C ASP A 33 12.94 -14.05 5.62
N TRP A 34 13.89 -14.45 4.77
CA TRP A 34 14.47 -13.58 3.75
C TRP A 34 13.44 -13.15 2.70
N LEU A 35 12.51 -14.03 2.35
CA LEU A 35 11.46 -13.77 1.36
C LEU A 35 10.34 -12.92 1.98
N ALA A 36 9.97 -13.20 3.23
CA ALA A 36 9.02 -12.40 3.98
C ALA A 36 9.50 -10.94 4.10
N LEU A 37 10.77 -10.72 4.45
CA LEU A 37 11.37 -9.39 4.55
C LEU A 37 11.28 -8.62 3.22
N VAL A 38 11.61 -9.28 2.10
CA VAL A 38 11.54 -8.66 0.76
C VAL A 38 10.11 -8.24 0.44
N ILE A 39 9.12 -9.10 0.69
CA ILE A 39 7.70 -8.78 0.46
C ILE A 39 7.27 -7.60 1.33
N TYR A 40 7.61 -7.59 2.61
CA TYR A 40 7.26 -6.51 3.52
C TYR A 40 7.83 -5.16 3.10
N VAL A 41 9.10 -5.13 2.70
CA VAL A 41 9.74 -3.91 2.18
C VAL A 41 9.05 -3.45 0.89
N LEU A 42 8.78 -4.36 -0.05
CA LEU A 42 8.11 -4.02 -1.31
C LEU A 42 6.70 -3.46 -1.08
N VAL A 43 5.91 -4.06 -0.19
CA VAL A 43 4.55 -3.62 0.14
C VAL A 43 4.58 -2.25 0.83
N ALA A 44 5.49 -2.05 1.79
CA ALA A 44 5.65 -0.77 2.46
C ALA A 44 6.04 0.35 1.49
N LEU A 45 7.03 0.09 0.61
CA LEU A 45 7.43 1.04 -0.43
C LEU A 45 6.29 1.34 -1.41
N SER A 46 5.50 0.33 -1.77
CA SER A 46 4.33 0.51 -2.64
C SER A 46 3.28 1.40 -1.98
N ALA A 47 3.02 1.24 -0.68
CA ALA A 47 2.08 2.08 0.06
C ALA A 47 2.55 3.55 0.09
N ILE A 48 3.85 3.78 0.31
CA ILE A 48 4.45 5.11 0.28
C ILE A 48 4.31 5.72 -1.13
N TYR A 49 4.70 4.97 -2.17
CA TYR A 49 4.60 5.42 -3.55
C TYR A 49 3.17 5.78 -3.93
N GLU A 50 2.22 4.92 -3.57
CA GLU A 50 0.80 5.13 -3.81
C GLU A 50 0.32 6.43 -3.13
N VAL A 51 0.67 6.68 -1.86
CA VAL A 51 0.31 7.94 -1.17
C VAL A 51 0.74 9.20 -1.96
N PHE A 52 1.94 9.20 -2.52
CA PHE A 52 2.50 10.37 -3.21
C PHE A 52 2.07 10.49 -4.67
N SER A 53 1.77 9.38 -5.34
CA SER A 53 1.51 9.35 -6.78
C SER A 53 0.02 9.17 -7.13
N HIS A 54 -0.80 8.71 -6.18
CA HIS A 54 -2.18 8.27 -6.41
C HIS A 54 -3.04 9.24 -7.22
N LYS A 55 -3.02 10.54 -6.90
CA LYS A 55 -3.88 11.51 -7.59
C LYS A 55 -3.59 11.61 -9.09
N GLY A 56 -2.34 11.42 -9.51
CA GLY A 56 -1.94 11.46 -10.91
C GLY A 56 -2.21 10.16 -11.67
N LEU A 57 -2.23 9.02 -10.98
CA LEU A 57 -2.47 7.70 -11.57
C LEU A 57 -3.95 7.29 -11.54
N CYS A 58 -4.72 7.79 -10.58
CA CYS A 58 -6.09 7.37 -10.39
C CYS A 58 -7.07 8.18 -11.23
N ARG A 59 -7.74 7.52 -12.18
CA ARG A 59 -8.80 8.12 -13.03
C ARG A 59 -9.96 8.74 -12.24
N SER A 60 -10.22 8.27 -11.01
CA SER A 60 -11.26 8.85 -10.14
C SER A 60 -10.81 10.17 -9.48
N CYS A 61 -9.51 10.40 -9.35
CA CYS A 61 -8.91 11.60 -8.73
C CYS A 61 -8.37 12.59 -9.77
N ALA A 62 -7.91 12.11 -10.93
CA ALA A 62 -7.55 12.89 -12.12
C ALA A 62 -8.30 12.34 -13.34
N PRO A 63 -9.56 12.75 -13.56
CA PRO A 63 -10.32 12.36 -14.74
C PRO A 63 -9.63 12.92 -16.00
N GLN A 64 -9.18 12.05 -16.90
CA GLN A 64 -8.74 12.48 -18.24
C GLN A 64 -9.97 12.86 -19.07
N GLY A 65 -10.00 14.10 -19.58
CA GLY A 65 -11.00 14.61 -20.53
C GLY A 65 -11.99 15.66 -19.99
N GLY A 66 -11.57 16.54 -19.08
CA GLY A 66 -12.42 17.58 -18.47
C GLY A 66 -12.14 19.01 -18.93
N MET A 67 -11.83 19.22 -20.22
CA MET A 67 -12.16 20.42 -21.02
C MET A 67 -12.35 19.98 -22.47
#